data_AF-A0A0F9WTW4-F1
#
_entry.id   AF-A0A0F9WTW4-F1
#
_cell.length_a   1.000
_cell.length_b   1.000
_cell.length_c   1.000
_cell.angle_alpha   90.00
_cell.angle_beta   90.00
_cell.angle_gamma   90.00
#
_symmetry.space_group_name_H-M   'P 1'
#
loop_
_entity.id
_entity.type
_entity.pdbx_description
1 polymer ?
#
loop_
_entity_poly.entity_id
_entity_poly.type
_entity_poly.pdbx_seq_one_letter_code
_entity_poly.pdbx_strand_id
1 'polypeptide(L)'
;MILPVIAGVLYKIREISTVKDSRLTYVLVDFWTGRANFERGKPPILINDFLMQLHTTSVRIVTRADGRLKLLDGTFVDPKAETTRDIPNDQFDRETVDHDLPDEMKANIEAYWKRAQARGDIGSKLDPRIHRDQSDPEGVLAKPEVRALVGADIEVMGP
;
A
#
# COMPACT_ATOMS: atom_id res chain seq x y z
N MET A 1 10.47 -18.88 26.28
CA MET A 1 11.25 -18.62 25.04
C MET A 1 11.18 -17.12 24.81
N ILE A 2 12.24 -16.40 25.15
CA ILE A 2 12.29 -14.93 25.04
C ILE A 2 12.68 -14.63 23.60
N LEU A 3 11.76 -14.06 22.81
CA LEU A 3 12.09 -13.52 21.50
C LEU A 3 13.11 -12.38 21.69
N PRO A 4 14.29 -12.43 21.08
CA PRO A 4 15.27 -11.36 21.20
C PRO A 4 14.69 -10.07 20.62
N VAL A 5 15.02 -8.96 21.30
CA VAL A 5 14.74 -7.58 20.87
C VAL A 5 15.18 -7.39 19.41
N ILE A 6 14.29 -6.79 18.63
CA ILE A 6 14.12 -6.97 17.18
C ILE A 6 15.32 -6.42 16.40
N ALA A 7 16.10 -7.31 15.78
CA ALA A 7 16.81 -6.95 14.55
C ALA A 7 15.74 -6.67 13.48
N GLY A 8 15.85 -5.55 12.76
CA GLY A 8 14.88 -5.13 11.74
C GLY A 8 14.51 -6.25 10.74
N VAL A 9 13.34 -6.15 10.11
CA VAL A 9 12.94 -7.08 9.05
C VAL A 9 13.53 -6.61 7.73
N LEU A 10 13.98 -7.54 6.90
CA LEU A 10 14.19 -7.28 5.48
C LEU A 10 13.03 -7.91 4.73
N TYR A 11 12.40 -7.20 3.81
CA TYR A 11 11.48 -7.79 2.85
C TYR A 11 11.84 -7.44 1.42
N LYS A 12 11.39 -8.30 0.50
CA LYS A 12 11.52 -8.08 -0.94
C LYS A 12 10.18 -8.34 -1.60
N ILE A 13 9.76 -7.41 -2.46
CA ILE A 13 8.65 -7.64 -3.37
C ILE A 13 9.18 -8.49 -4.52
N ARG A 14 8.75 -9.75 -4.60
CA ARG A 14 9.19 -10.70 -5.63
C ARG A 14 8.45 -10.50 -6.94
N GLU A 15 7.17 -10.14 -6.85
CA GLU A 15 6.28 -10.00 -8.01
C GLU A 15 5.24 -8.92 -7.72
N ILE A 16 4.93 -8.13 -8.74
CA ILE A 16 3.74 -7.29 -8.80
C ILE A 16 3.02 -7.65 -10.10
N SER A 17 1.73 -7.96 -9.99
CA SER A 17 0.87 -8.34 -11.11
C SER A 17 -0.57 -7.96 -10.81
N THR A 18 -1.53 -8.38 -11.63
CA THR A 18 -2.96 -8.15 -11.37
C THR A 18 -3.65 -9.48 -11.11
N VAL A 19 -4.58 -9.49 -10.15
CA VAL A 19 -5.46 -10.65 -9.98
C VAL A 19 -6.42 -10.68 -11.16
N LYS A 20 -6.35 -11.76 -11.93
CA LYS A 20 -7.13 -11.97 -13.16
C LYS A 20 -8.61 -11.71 -12.92
N ASP A 21 -9.26 -11.07 -13.89
CA ASP A 21 -10.69 -10.73 -13.89
C ASP A 21 -11.10 -9.85 -12.69
N SER A 22 -10.16 -9.06 -12.14
CA SER A 22 -10.41 -8.12 -11.06
C SER A 22 -9.61 -6.81 -11.24
N ARG A 23 -9.82 -5.86 -10.33
CA ARG A 23 -9.04 -4.60 -10.25
C ARG A 23 -7.98 -4.63 -9.14
N LEU A 24 -7.75 -5.79 -8.53
CA LEU A 24 -6.81 -5.92 -7.42
C LEU A 24 -5.39 -6.08 -7.95
N THR A 25 -4.49 -5.24 -7.46
CA THR A 25 -3.05 -5.43 -7.62
C THR A 25 -2.62 -6.56 -6.71
N TYR A 26 -1.95 -7.55 -7.29
CA TYR A 26 -1.30 -8.64 -6.58
C TYR A 26 0.16 -8.27 -6.28
N VAL A 27 0.60 -8.45 -5.04
CA VAL A 27 2.00 -8.24 -4.63
C VAL A 27 2.47 -9.45 -3.83
N LEU A 28 3.50 -10.15 -4.32
CA LEU A 28 4.14 -11.27 -3.62
C LEU A 28 5.36 -10.77 -2.84
N VAL A 29 5.38 -11.05 -1.54
CA VAL A 29 6.43 -10.54 -0.64
C VAL A 29 7.08 -11.66 0.14
N ASP A 30 8.41 -11.61 0.20
CA ASP A 30 9.26 -12.45 1.03
C ASP A 30 9.81 -11.64 2.21
N PHE A 31 9.79 -12.23 3.41
CA PHE A 31 10.31 -11.61 4.63
C PHE A 31 11.44 -12.43 5.24
N TRP A 32 12.49 -11.77 5.72
CA TRP A 32 13.60 -12.36 6.47
C TRP A 32 13.76 -11.69 7.82
N THR A 33 14.33 -12.42 8.77
CA THR A 33 14.77 -11.88 10.08
C THR A 33 16.05 -11.03 9.92
N GLY A 34 15.93 -9.94 9.16
CA GLY A 34 16.99 -8.98 8.89
C GLY A 34 17.92 -9.34 7.74
N ARG A 35 18.69 -8.33 7.32
CA ARG A 35 19.61 -8.37 6.17
C ARG A 35 20.63 -9.51 6.26
N ALA A 36 21.22 -9.74 7.43
CA ALA A 36 22.23 -10.77 7.62
C ALA A 36 21.73 -12.20 7.32
N ASN A 37 20.44 -12.49 7.52
CA ASN A 37 19.88 -13.80 7.18
C ASN A 37 19.66 -13.94 5.67
N PHE A 38 19.20 -12.87 5.02
CA PHE A 38 19.07 -12.82 3.56
C PHE A 38 20.43 -12.99 2.86
N GLU A 39 21.46 -12.25 3.28
CA GLU A 39 22.81 -12.32 2.70
C GLU A 39 23.48 -13.69 2.88
N ARG A 40 23.11 -14.43 3.95
CA ARG A 40 23.55 -15.81 4.17
C ARG A 40 22.77 -16.85 3.34
N GLY A 41 21.85 -16.41 2.48
CA GLY A 41 21.02 -17.29 1.65
C GLY A 41 20.00 -18.11 2.44
N LYS A 42 19.61 -17.65 3.64
CA LYS A 42 18.54 -18.34 4.38
C LYS A 42 17.20 -18.16 3.66
N PRO A 43 16.30 -19.15 3.74
CA PRO A 43 14.95 -18.98 3.19
C PRO A 43 14.20 -17.85 3.91
N PRO A 44 13.22 -17.22 3.24
CA PRO A 44 12.28 -16.31 3.90
C PRO A 44 11.61 -17.01 5.08
N ILE A 45 11.40 -16.28 6.17
CA ILE A 45 10.63 -16.76 7.33
C ILE A 45 9.12 -16.72 7.06
N LEU A 46 8.68 -15.85 6.15
CA LEU A 46 7.30 -15.67 5.75
C LEU A 46 7.27 -15.30 4.27
N ILE A 47 6.32 -15.90 3.55
CA ILE A 47 6.00 -15.57 2.16
C ILE A 47 4.51 -15.30 2.12
N ASN A 48 4.08 -14.14 1.63
CA ASN A 48 2.68 -13.75 1.68
C ASN A 48 2.21 -13.08 0.38
N ASP A 49 0.98 -13.40 -0.01
CA ASP A 49 0.25 -12.68 -1.05
C ASP A 49 -0.41 -11.43 -0.45
N PHE A 50 -0.30 -10.31 -1.14
CA PHE A 50 -1.08 -9.13 -0.86
C PHE A 50 -2.00 -8.84 -2.03
N LEU A 51 -3.28 -8.67 -1.73
CA LEU A 51 -4.28 -8.19 -2.66
C LEU A 51 -4.61 -6.75 -2.28
N MET A 52 -4.17 -5.80 -3.09
CA MET A 52 -4.31 -4.37 -2.81
C MET A 52 -5.23 -3.73 -3.84
N GLN A 53 -6.13 -2.88 -3.38
CA GLN A 53 -6.93 -2.01 -4.24
C GLN A 53 -6.20 -0.68 -4.37
N LEU A 54 -5.39 -0.55 -5.42
CA LEU A 54 -4.58 0.64 -5.68
C LEU A 54 -5.14 1.40 -6.88
N HIS A 55 -5.10 2.73 -6.78
CA HIS A 55 -5.55 3.63 -7.83
C HIS A 55 -4.44 4.62 -8.13
N THR A 56 -4.12 4.84 -9.40
CA THR A 56 -3.08 5.80 -9.80
C THR A 56 -3.47 7.24 -9.47
N THR A 57 -4.78 7.54 -9.52
CA THR A 57 -5.34 8.85 -9.20
C THR A 57 -6.65 8.72 -8.45
N SER A 58 -7.02 9.74 -7.69
CA SER A 58 -8.37 9.90 -7.15
C SER A 58 -8.86 11.33 -7.31
N VAL A 59 -10.17 11.52 -7.20
CA VAL A 59 -10.80 12.84 -7.18
C VAL A 59 -11.17 13.17 -5.75
N ARG A 60 -10.74 14.34 -5.28
CA ARG A 60 -11.10 14.86 -3.96
C ARG A 60 -11.62 16.29 -4.05
N ILE A 61 -12.34 16.71 -3.01
CA ILE A 61 -12.70 18.12 -2.84
C ILE A 61 -11.42 18.91 -2.53
N VAL A 62 -11.22 20.02 -3.23
CA VAL A 62 -10.09 20.93 -2.98
C VAL A 62 -10.18 21.40 -1.53
N THR A 63 -9.16 21.05 -0.74
CA THR A 63 -9.12 21.31 0.70
C THR A 63 -7.88 22.10 1.05
N ARG A 64 -8.06 23.21 1.77
CA ARG A 64 -6.96 24.05 2.21
C ARG A 64 -6.24 23.40 3.41
N ALA A 65 -5.02 23.84 3.70
CA ALA A 65 -4.22 23.34 4.83
C ALA A 65 -4.90 23.47 6.21
N ASP A 66 -5.85 24.40 6.36
CA ASP A 66 -6.66 24.58 7.58
C ASP A 66 -7.91 23.66 7.63
N GLY A 67 -8.10 22.80 6.62
CA GLY A 67 -9.22 21.87 6.51
C GLY A 67 -10.48 22.43 5.87
N ARG A 68 -10.47 23.69 5.40
CA ARG A 68 -11.64 24.28 4.71
C ARG A 68 -11.80 23.72 3.30
N LEU A 69 -13.04 23.47 2.90
CA LEU A 69 -13.42 22.93 1.59
C LEU A 69 -13.73 24.06 0.61
N LYS A 70 -13.29 23.94 -0.64
CA LYS A 70 -13.52 24.94 -1.68
C LYS A 70 -14.82 24.66 -2.45
N LEU A 71 -15.64 25.68 -2.63
CA LEU A 71 -16.80 25.68 -3.52
C LEU A 71 -16.41 26.07 -4.95
N LEU A 72 -17.26 25.77 -5.92
CA LEU A 72 -17.04 26.12 -7.34
C LEU A 72 -16.90 27.64 -7.58
N ASP A 73 -17.48 28.48 -6.72
CA ASP A 73 -17.37 29.93 -6.78
C ASP A 73 -16.03 30.48 -6.20
N GLY A 74 -15.17 29.59 -5.68
CA GLY A 74 -13.89 29.93 -5.06
C GLY A 74 -13.95 30.17 -3.55
N THR A 75 -15.13 30.14 -2.94
CA THR A 75 -15.31 30.32 -1.49
C THR A 75 -14.83 29.10 -0.71
N PHE A 76 -14.18 29.32 0.44
CA PHE A 76 -13.79 28.25 1.36
C PHE A 76 -14.75 28.17 2.54
N VAL A 77 -15.36 27.01 2.76
CA VAL A 77 -16.30 26.75 3.86
C VAL A 77 -15.68 25.80 4.90
N ASP A 78 -16.07 25.99 6.17
CA ASP A 78 -15.69 25.07 7.24
C ASP A 78 -16.56 23.81 7.15
N PRO A 79 -16.00 22.60 6.94
CA PRO A 79 -16.78 21.36 6.87
C PRO A 79 -17.59 21.06 8.14
N LYS A 80 -17.24 21.68 9.28
CA LYS A 80 -17.93 21.50 10.57
C LYS A 80 -19.08 22.48 10.77
N ALA A 81 -19.20 23.52 9.96
CA ALA A 81 -20.32 24.45 10.05
C ALA A 81 -21.62 23.77 9.63
N GLU A 82 -22.71 24.05 10.35
CA GLU A 82 -24.02 23.46 10.08
C GLU A 82 -24.50 23.77 8.65
N THR A 83 -24.26 25.01 8.19
CA THR A 83 -24.58 25.46 6.83
C THR A 83 -23.84 24.72 5.73
N THR A 84 -22.68 24.11 6.02
CA THR A 84 -21.91 23.35 5.03
C THR A 84 -22.56 22.00 4.73
N ARG A 85 -23.36 21.44 5.65
CA ARG A 85 -24.00 20.13 5.49
C ARG A 85 -25.10 20.14 4.44
N ASP A 86 -25.71 21.30 4.21
CA ASP A 86 -26.79 21.47 3.24
C ASP A 86 -26.27 21.82 1.83
N ILE A 87 -24.95 22.01 1.67
CA ILE A 87 -24.35 22.30 0.37
C ILE A 87 -24.34 21.02 -0.47
N PRO A 88 -24.98 20.99 -1.64
CA PRO A 88 -24.95 19.83 -2.53
C PRO A 88 -23.51 19.47 -2.93
N ASN A 89 -23.22 18.17 -3.01
CA ASN A 89 -21.85 17.68 -3.24
C ASN A 89 -21.27 18.08 -4.63
N ASP A 90 -22.11 18.48 -5.56
CA ASP A 90 -21.73 18.98 -6.89
C ASP A 90 -21.33 20.47 -6.88
N GLN A 91 -21.54 21.19 -5.77
CA GLN A 91 -21.12 22.59 -5.59
C GLN A 91 -19.69 22.73 -5.09
N PHE A 92 -19.02 21.62 -4.76
CA PHE A 92 -17.63 21.63 -4.32
C PHE A 92 -16.68 21.52 -5.50
N ASP A 93 -15.63 22.35 -5.47
CA ASP A 93 -14.53 22.26 -6.42
C ASP A 93 -13.71 21.00 -6.16
N ARG A 94 -13.28 20.33 -7.23
CA ARG A 94 -12.63 19.02 -7.16
C ARG A 94 -11.36 19.01 -7.98
N GLU A 95 -10.36 18.33 -7.43
CA GLU A 95 -9.08 18.11 -8.10
C GLU A 95 -8.80 16.61 -8.23
N THR A 96 -8.09 16.27 -9.30
CA THR A 96 -7.47 14.95 -9.44
C THR A 96 -6.13 14.98 -8.73
N VAL A 97 -5.86 14.00 -7.88
CA VAL A 97 -4.60 13.84 -7.17
C VAL A 97 -3.95 12.52 -7.55
N ASP A 98 -2.63 12.56 -7.77
CA ASP A 98 -1.82 11.37 -7.95
C ASP A 98 -1.54 10.70 -6.61
N HIS A 99 -1.55 9.37 -6.61
CA HIS A 99 -1.21 8.55 -5.45
C HIS A 99 0.26 8.12 -5.48
N ASP A 100 0.88 8.09 -4.30
CA ASP A 100 2.22 7.49 -4.12
C ASP A 100 2.07 5.98 -3.93
N LEU A 101 1.98 5.27 -5.06
CA LEU A 101 1.78 3.82 -5.06
C LEU A 101 2.90 3.07 -4.32
N PRO A 102 4.20 3.40 -4.49
CA PRO A 102 5.24 2.80 -3.68
C PRO A 102 5.03 2.93 -2.17
N ASP A 103 4.71 4.12 -1.67
CA ASP A 103 4.52 4.30 -0.24
C ASP A 103 3.25 3.61 0.27
N GLU A 104 2.16 3.60 -0.50
CA GLU A 104 0.95 2.83 -0.16
C GLU A 104 1.21 1.32 -0.07
N MET A 105 1.96 0.76 -1.02
CA MET A 105 2.35 -0.66 -1.01
C MET A 105 3.19 -0.98 0.22
N LYS A 106 4.23 -0.20 0.50
CA LYS A 106 5.11 -0.40 1.66
C LYS A 106 4.33 -0.28 2.96
N ALA A 107 3.49 0.74 3.11
CA ALA A 107 2.66 0.93 4.31
C ALA A 107 1.76 -0.29 4.56
N ASN A 108 1.14 -0.84 3.52
CA ASN A 108 0.31 -2.05 3.64
C ASN A 108 1.11 -3.29 4.06
N ILE A 109 2.28 -3.49 3.45
CA ILE A 109 3.20 -4.60 3.75
C ILE A 109 3.70 -4.52 5.18
N GLU A 110 4.13 -3.35 5.61
CA GLU A 110 4.70 -3.10 6.94
C GLU A 110 3.64 -3.19 8.04
N ALA A 111 2.44 -2.64 7.79
CA ALA A 111 1.31 -2.79 8.70
C ALA A 111 0.91 -4.26 8.86
N TYR A 112 0.93 -5.05 7.78
CA TYR A 112 0.73 -6.49 7.86
C TYR A 112 1.82 -7.16 8.66
N TRP A 113 3.09 -6.87 8.38
CA TRP A 113 4.22 -7.49 9.07
C TRP A 113 4.16 -7.25 10.58
N LYS A 114 3.84 -6.02 11.02
CA LYS A 114 3.63 -5.71 12.44
C LYS A 114 2.56 -6.60 13.09
N ARG A 115 1.46 -6.87 12.39
CA ARG A 115 0.40 -7.78 12.85
C ARG A 115 0.84 -9.25 12.81
N ALA A 116 1.56 -9.66 11.78
CA ALA A 116 2.08 -11.00 11.60
C ALA A 116 3.07 -11.37 12.71
N GLN A 117 4.00 -10.46 13.04
CA GLN A 117 4.90 -10.59 14.18
C GLN A 117 4.15 -10.78 15.50
N ALA A 118 3.14 -9.94 15.76
CA ALA A 118 2.35 -10.03 16.98
C ALA A 118 1.61 -11.37 17.14
N ARG A 119 1.30 -12.04 16.02
CA ARG A 119 0.68 -13.39 16.00
C ARG A 119 1.70 -14.53 15.94
N GLY A 120 2.98 -14.26 15.69
CA GLY A 120 3.98 -15.28 15.42
C GLY A 120 3.78 -15.99 14.07
N ASP A 121 3.21 -15.30 13.09
CA ASP A 121 2.97 -15.86 11.76
C ASP A 121 4.31 -16.18 11.05
N ILE A 122 4.45 -17.44 10.63
CA ILE A 122 5.58 -17.95 9.85
C ILE A 122 5.11 -18.82 8.68
N GLY A 123 6.03 -19.12 7.77
CA GLY A 123 5.81 -20.03 6.65
C GLY A 123 5.16 -19.36 5.43
N SER A 124 4.75 -20.17 4.46
CA SER A 124 4.05 -19.68 3.27
C SER A 124 2.57 -19.45 3.57
N LYS A 125 2.05 -18.29 3.16
CA LYS A 125 0.63 -17.92 3.20
C LYS A 125 0.06 -17.77 1.78
N LEU A 126 0.66 -18.44 0.80
CA LEU A 126 0.24 -18.40 -0.59
C LEU A 126 -1.14 -19.06 -0.78
N ASP A 127 -2.04 -18.39 -1.47
CA ASP A 127 -3.34 -18.93 -1.88
C ASP A 127 -3.29 -19.38 -3.35
N PRO A 128 -3.32 -20.70 -3.61
CA PRO A 128 -3.23 -21.25 -4.97
C PRO A 128 -4.44 -20.92 -5.86
N ARG A 129 -5.52 -20.37 -5.28
CA ARG A 129 -6.72 -19.96 -6.03
C ARG A 129 -6.55 -18.58 -6.68
N ILE A 130 -5.50 -17.84 -6.32
CA ILE A 130 -5.22 -16.53 -6.93
C ILE A 130 -4.62 -16.76 -8.31
N HIS A 131 -5.42 -16.45 -9.33
CA HIS A 131 -4.96 -16.41 -10.71
C HIS A 131 -4.47 -15.00 -11.04
N ARG A 132 -3.29 -14.91 -11.67
CA ARG A 132 -2.62 -13.64 -11.94
C ARG A 132 -2.38 -13.47 -13.43
N ASP A 133 -2.46 -12.24 -13.89
CA ASP A 133 -2.11 -11.87 -15.25
C ASP A 133 -1.40 -10.51 -15.30
N GLN A 134 -1.19 -9.99 -16.51
CA GLN A 134 -0.57 -8.70 -16.77
C GLN A 134 -1.59 -7.67 -17.27
N SER A 135 -2.89 -7.89 -17.03
CA SER A 135 -3.88 -6.83 -17.23
C SER A 135 -3.54 -5.67 -16.28
N ASP A 136 -3.74 -4.43 -16.71
CA ASP A 136 -3.42 -3.26 -15.89
C ASP A 136 -4.56 -2.24 -15.93
N PRO A 137 -5.76 -2.61 -15.45
CA PRO A 137 -6.95 -1.79 -15.59
C PRO A 137 -6.85 -0.43 -14.86
N GLU A 138 -6.03 -0.34 -13.82
CA GLU A 138 -5.84 0.87 -13.01
C GLU A 138 -4.53 1.62 -13.36
N GLY A 139 -3.74 1.10 -14.31
CA GLY A 139 -2.48 1.72 -14.76
C GLY A 139 -1.33 1.62 -13.75
N VAL A 140 -1.44 0.73 -12.75
CA VAL A 140 -0.47 0.55 -11.66
C VAL A 140 0.81 -0.11 -12.17
N LEU A 141 0.69 -1.17 -12.98
CA LEU A 141 1.85 -1.93 -13.49
C LEU A 141 2.67 -1.12 -14.50
N ALA A 142 2.06 -0.12 -15.14
CA ALA A 142 2.73 0.78 -16.07
C ALA A 142 3.68 1.79 -15.39
N LYS A 143 3.48 2.09 -14.09
CA LYS A 143 4.26 3.10 -13.38
C LYS A 143 5.71 2.64 -13.15
N PRO A 144 6.73 3.40 -13.61
CA PRO A 144 8.14 3.04 -13.44
C PRO A 144 8.54 2.84 -11.98
N GLU A 145 8.04 3.69 -11.09
CA GLU A 145 8.28 3.64 -9.65
C GLU A 145 7.74 2.37 -8.99
N VAL A 146 6.64 1.81 -9.51
CA VAL A 146 6.10 0.52 -9.06
C VAL A 146 6.99 -0.63 -9.52
N ARG A 147 7.44 -0.60 -10.79
CA ARG A 147 8.34 -1.63 -11.32
C ARG A 147 9.68 -1.67 -10.59
N ALA A 148 10.18 -0.51 -10.17
CA ALA A 148 11.43 -0.40 -9.43
C ALA A 148 11.39 -1.08 -8.04
N LEU A 149 10.20 -1.37 -7.49
CA LEU A 149 10.06 -2.09 -6.22
C LEU A 149 10.36 -3.57 -6.34
N VAL A 150 10.16 -4.16 -7.52
CA VAL A 150 10.36 -5.61 -7.71
C VAL A 150 11.84 -5.94 -7.56
N GLY A 151 12.14 -6.80 -6.60
CA GLY A 151 13.50 -7.22 -6.27
C GLY A 151 14.30 -6.21 -5.45
N ALA A 152 13.72 -5.06 -5.05
CA ALA A 152 14.36 -4.13 -4.15
C ALA A 152 14.50 -4.72 -2.73
N ASP A 153 15.62 -4.42 -2.08
CA ASP A 153 15.87 -4.76 -0.67
C ASP A 153 15.26 -3.66 0.21
N ILE A 154 14.19 -3.95 0.94
CA ILE A 154 13.54 -2.98 1.82
C ILE A 154 13.73 -3.41 3.27
N GLU A 155 14.41 -2.57 4.04
CA GLU A 155 14.74 -2.83 5.43
C GLU A 155 13.91 -1.94 6.34
N VAL A 156 13.20 -2.56 7.28
CA VAL A 156 12.34 -1.87 8.25
C VAL A 156 12.92 -2.12 9.62
N MET A 157 13.38 -1.05 10.24
CA MET A 157 13.85 -1.09 11.62
C MET A 157 12.67 -1.48 12.52
N GLY A 158 12.91 -2.41 13.44
CA GLY A 158 11.94 -2.70 14.48
C GLY A 158 11.64 -1.44 15.31
N PRO A 159 10.45 -1.33 15.92
CA PRO A 159 10.18 -0.28 16.88
C PRO A 159 11.15 -0.32 18.07
#